data_AF-A0A1F8WHV0-F1
#
_entry.id   AF-A0A1F8WHV0-F1
#
_cell.length_a   1.000
_cell.length_b   1.000
_cell.length_c   1.000
_cell.angle_alpha   90.00
_cell.angle_beta   90.00
_cell.angle_gamma   90.00
#
_symmetry.space_group_name_H-M   'P 1'
#
loop_
_entity.id
_entity.type
_entity.pdbx_description
1 polymer ?
#
loop_
_entity_poly.entity_id
_entity_poly.type
_entity_poly.pdbx_seq_one_letter_code
_entity_poly.pdbx_strand_id
1 'polypeptide(L)'
;MKKKNTRKKSQTNWKKIKDLKDKDIDFSDIPPLDKNFFAKAALRLPQAKSIMTIRLDPDVLDWFKAQGRGYQTRINSILRMYMESQRSHL
;
A
#
# COMPACT_ATOMS: atom_id res chain seq x y z
N MET A 1 -27.13 -4.86 -4.09
CA MET A 1 -25.85 -4.81 -4.83
C MET A 1 -24.96 -5.99 -4.42
N LYS A 2 -24.58 -6.88 -5.35
CA LYS A 2 -23.74 -8.06 -5.05
C LYS A 2 -22.28 -7.64 -4.86
N LYS A 3 -21.73 -7.83 -3.65
CA LYS A 3 -20.30 -7.67 -3.37
C LYS A 3 -19.51 -8.67 -4.24
N LYS A 4 -18.79 -8.18 -5.25
CA LYS A 4 -17.85 -9.01 -6.03
C LYS A 4 -16.68 -9.39 -5.13
N ASN A 5 -16.79 -10.52 -4.46
CA ASN A 5 -15.70 -11.13 -3.71
C ASN A 5 -14.60 -11.50 -4.73
N THR A 6 -13.35 -11.09 -4.51
CA THR A 6 -12.18 -11.37 -5.37
C THR A 6 -11.77 -12.85 -5.30
N ARG A 7 -12.74 -13.77 -5.33
CA ARG A 7 -12.54 -15.22 -5.33
C ARG A 7 -12.06 -15.67 -6.71
N LYS A 8 -10.83 -15.32 -7.07
CA LYS A 8 -10.06 -16.21 -7.94
C LYS A 8 -9.90 -17.52 -7.18
N LYS A 9 -10.21 -18.66 -7.81
CA LYS A 9 -9.93 -19.97 -7.22
C LYS A 9 -8.42 -19.98 -6.92
N SER A 10 -8.08 -20.25 -5.65
CA SER A 10 -6.69 -20.38 -5.26
C SER A 10 -6.05 -21.47 -6.13
N GLN A 11 -4.91 -21.15 -6.75
CA GLN A 11 -4.10 -22.08 -7.55
C GLN A 11 -3.24 -22.99 -6.64
N THR A 12 -3.42 -22.88 -5.33
CA THR A 12 -2.64 -23.60 -4.32
C THR A 12 -3.17 -25.03 -4.15
N ASN A 13 -2.26 -25.99 -4.01
CA ASN A 13 -2.61 -27.35 -3.62
C ASN A 13 -2.79 -27.43 -2.08
N TRP A 14 -4.02 -27.20 -1.62
CA TRP A 14 -4.35 -27.17 -0.20
C TRP A 14 -4.21 -28.51 0.52
N LYS A 15 -4.40 -29.64 -0.18
CA LYS A 15 -4.19 -30.97 0.40
C LYS A 15 -2.72 -31.17 0.75
N LYS A 16 -1.82 -30.82 -0.18
CA LYS A 16 -0.37 -30.90 0.04
C LYS A 16 0.08 -30.06 1.24
N ILE A 17 -0.42 -28.82 1.38
CA ILE A 17 -0.06 -27.95 2.51
C ILE A 17 -0.59 -28.52 3.83
N LYS A 18 -1.81 -29.07 3.83
CA LYS A 18 -2.42 -29.64 5.05
C LYS A 18 -1.66 -30.86 5.57
N ASP A 19 -1.11 -31.67 4.66
CA ASP A 19 -0.41 -32.91 5.01
C ASP A 19 1.11 -32.70 5.24
N LEU A 20 1.64 -31.51 4.92
CA LEU A 20 3.04 -31.14 5.15
C LEU A 20 3.30 -30.97 6.66
N LYS A 21 4.34 -31.59 7.19
CA LYS A 21 4.76 -31.41 8.58
C LYS A 21 5.73 -30.24 8.69
N ASP A 22 5.75 -29.57 9.84
CA ASP A 22 6.65 -28.43 10.10
C ASP A 22 8.13 -28.72 9.82
N LYS A 23 8.58 -29.95 10.10
CA LYS A 23 9.97 -30.38 9.88
C LYS A 23 10.37 -30.47 8.40
N ASP A 24 9.37 -30.59 7.53
CA ASP A 24 9.55 -30.72 6.08
C ASP A 24 9.45 -29.35 5.37
N ILE A 25 9.28 -28.25 6.14
CA ILE A 25 9.30 -26.89 5.59
C ILE A 25 10.74 -26.47 5.35
N ASP A 26 11.06 -26.16 4.09
CA ASP A 26 12.34 -25.61 3.69
C ASP A 26 12.40 -24.11 3.99
N PHE A 27 13.40 -23.69 4.77
CA PHE A 27 13.68 -22.29 5.11
C PHE A 27 15.03 -21.81 4.56
N SER A 28 15.65 -22.56 3.64
CA SER A 28 16.98 -22.26 3.10
C SER A 28 17.04 -20.90 2.38
N ASP A 29 15.91 -20.42 1.86
CA ASP A 29 15.74 -19.14 1.19
C ASP A 29 15.42 -17.97 2.14
N ILE A 30 14.99 -18.25 3.37
CA ILE A 30 14.53 -17.24 4.34
C ILE A 30 15.25 -17.47 5.68
N PRO A 31 16.45 -16.92 5.85
CA PRO A 31 17.19 -17.05 7.10
C PRO A 31 16.42 -16.40 8.26
N PRO A 32 16.59 -16.91 9.49
CA PRO A 32 15.92 -16.35 10.67
C PRO A 32 16.36 -14.91 10.92
N LEU A 33 15.40 -14.03 11.20
CA LEU A 33 15.65 -12.64 11.55
C LEU A 33 16.23 -12.55 12.96
N ASP A 34 17.37 -11.89 13.10
CA ASP A 34 18.07 -11.73 14.38
C ASP A 34 17.68 -10.42 15.10
N LYS A 35 18.20 -10.23 16.31
CA LYS A 35 17.97 -9.00 17.09
C LYS A 35 18.52 -7.75 16.39
N ASN A 36 19.57 -7.88 15.57
CA ASN A 36 20.16 -6.77 14.85
C ASN A 36 19.25 -6.25 13.74
N PHE A 37 18.50 -7.15 13.08
CA PHE A 37 17.45 -6.77 12.13
C PHE A 37 16.40 -5.89 12.80
N PHE A 38 15.88 -6.32 13.95
CA PHE A 38 14.85 -5.56 14.67
C PHE A 38 15.39 -4.28 15.32
N ALA A 39 16.66 -4.23 15.72
CA ALA A 39 17.27 -3.02 16.26
C ALA A 39 17.28 -1.85 15.27
N LYS A 40 17.29 -2.13 13.96
CA LYS A 40 17.25 -1.12 12.89
C LYS A 40 15.87 -1.02 12.21
N ALA A 41 14.92 -1.88 12.59
CA ALA A 41 13.62 -1.93 11.94
C ALA A 41 12.80 -0.69 12.33
N ALA A 42 12.41 0.10 11.33
CA ALA A 42 11.51 1.24 11.51
C ALA A 42 10.07 0.82 11.26
N LEU A 43 9.22 0.87 12.29
CA LEU A 43 7.79 0.67 12.13
C LEU A 43 7.18 1.85 11.36
N ARG A 44 6.74 1.61 10.13
CA ARG A 44 6.02 2.60 9.31
C ARG A 44 4.52 2.33 9.39
N LEU A 45 3.86 2.92 10.38
CA LEU A 45 2.40 2.92 10.44
C LEU A 45 1.86 3.81 9.30
N PRO A 46 0.89 3.34 8.50
CA PRO A 46 0.22 4.20 7.54
C PRO A 46 -0.50 5.29 8.32
N GLN A 47 -0.12 6.56 8.11
CA GLN A 47 -0.83 7.66 8.73
C GLN A 47 -2.26 7.69 8.19
N ALA A 48 -3.23 7.75 9.10
CA ALA A 48 -4.63 7.89 8.74
C ALA A 48 -4.79 9.18 7.94
N LYS A 49 -5.26 9.05 6.69
CA LYS A 49 -5.58 10.21 5.87
C LYS A 49 -6.83 10.85 6.46
N SER A 50 -6.77 12.14 6.80
CA SER A 50 -7.98 12.90 7.14
C SER A 50 -8.83 13.07 5.88
N ILE A 51 -10.12 12.74 5.98
CA ILE A 51 -11.07 13.04 4.91
C ILE A 51 -11.41 14.53 5.05
N MET A 52 -11.02 15.33 4.07
CA MET A 52 -11.34 16.76 4.01
C MET A 52 -11.95 17.10 2.65
N THR A 53 -12.99 17.92 2.66
CA THR A 53 -13.63 18.44 1.45
C THR A 53 -12.96 19.74 1.07
N ILE A 54 -12.18 19.73 -0.01
CA ILE A 54 -11.56 20.93 -0.59
C ILE A 54 -12.33 21.35 -1.84
N ARG A 55 -12.40 22.66 -2.09
CA ARG A 55 -12.90 23.19 -3.36
C ARG A 55 -11.71 23.35 -4.32
N LEU A 56 -11.88 22.86 -5.54
CA LEU A 56 -10.92 22.99 -6.63
C LEU A 56 -11.64 23.67 -7.79
N ASP A 57 -10.88 24.41 -8.59
CA ASP A 57 -11.43 24.98 -9.81
C ASP A 57 -11.89 23.87 -10.77
N PRO A 58 -13.00 24.08 -11.52
CA PRO A 58 -13.59 23.04 -12.35
C PRO A 58 -12.64 22.51 -13.43
N ASP A 59 -11.87 23.40 -14.05
CA ASP A 59 -10.89 23.09 -15.10
C ASP A 59 -9.74 22.22 -14.58
N VAL A 60 -9.22 22.53 -13.39
CA VAL A 60 -8.19 21.74 -12.71
C VAL A 60 -8.71 20.34 -12.40
N LEU A 61 -9.94 20.25 -11.87
CA LEU A 61 -10.54 18.97 -11.54
C LEU A 61 -10.76 18.11 -12.80
N ASP A 62 -11.22 18.71 -13.89
CA ASP A 62 -11.48 17.99 -15.13
C ASP A 62 -10.19 17.54 -15.81
N TRP A 63 -9.13 18.34 -15.76
CA TRP A 63 -7.80 17.92 -16.19
C TRP A 63 -7.31 16.69 -15.42
N PHE A 64 -7.46 16.66 -14.10
CA PHE A 64 -7.09 15.50 -13.29
C PHE A 64 -7.95 14.27 -13.57
N LYS A 65 -9.27 14.44 -13.78
CA LYS A 65 -10.18 13.34 -14.15
C LYS A 65 -9.83 12.75 -15.51
N ALA A 66 -9.41 13.57 -16.47
CA ALA A 66 -9.00 13.12 -17.81
C ALA A 66 -7.80 12.15 -17.76
N GLN A 67 -6.97 12.21 -16.71
CA GLN A 67 -5.85 11.29 -16.48
C GLN A 67 -6.29 9.89 -15.97
N GLY A 68 -7.58 9.67 -15.79
CA GLY A 68 -8.16 8.38 -15.45
C GLY A 68 -8.21 8.06 -13.96
N ARG A 69 -8.26 6.76 -13.65
CA ARG A 69 -8.47 6.28 -12.27
C ARG A 69 -7.33 6.73 -11.35
N GLY A 70 -7.69 7.18 -10.15
CA GLY A 70 -6.72 7.57 -9.12
C GLY A 70 -6.36 9.06 -9.13
N TYR A 71 -7.10 9.90 -9.87
CA TYR A 71 -6.88 11.34 -9.92
C TYR A 71 -6.80 12.01 -8.53
N GLN A 72 -7.65 11.60 -7.57
CA GLN A 72 -7.57 12.07 -6.18
C GLN A 72 -6.24 11.76 -5.49
N THR A 73 -5.66 10.59 -5.79
CA THR A 73 -4.34 10.21 -5.25
C THR A 73 -3.24 11.07 -5.86
N ARG A 74 -3.34 11.38 -7.16
CA ARG A 74 -2.40 12.29 -7.83
C ARG A 74 -2.44 13.70 -7.25
N ILE A 75 -3.65 14.25 -7.05
CA ILE A 75 -3.85 15.55 -6.39
C ILE A 75 -3.13 15.57 -5.04
N ASN A 76 -3.37 14.55 -4.21
CA ASN A 76 -2.73 14.46 -2.89
C ASN A 76 -1.19 14.36 -2.99
N SER A 77 -0.64 13.60 -3.95
CA SER A 77 0.81 13.51 -4.15
C SER A 77 1.43 14.85 -4.51
N ILE A 78 0.79 15.62 -5.39
CA ILE A 78 1.28 16.94 -5.81
C ILE A 78 1.26 17.93 -4.64
N LEU A 79 0.16 17.98 -3.89
CA LEU A 79 0.07 18.83 -2.70
C LEU A 79 1.15 18.46 -1.67
N ARG A 80 1.45 17.17 -1.50
CA ARG A 80 2.51 16.71 -0.61
C ARG A 80 3.89 17.15 -1.06
N MET A 81 4.21 16.98 -2.35
CA MET A 81 5.49 17.43 -2.91
C MET A 81 5.68 18.93 -2.74
N TYR A 82 4.63 19.73 -2.97
CA TYR A 82 4.68 21.18 -2.74
C TYR A 82 4.94 21.51 -1.27
N MET A 83 4.22 20.86 -0.34
CA MET A 83 4.42 21.04 1.11
C MET A 83 5.87 20.69 1.53
N GLU A 84 6.41 19.58 1.04
CA GLU A 84 7.77 19.12 1.35
C GLU A 84 8.83 20.08 0.79
N SER A 85 8.64 20.57 -0.44
CA SER A 85 9.52 21.57 -1.06
C SER A 85 9.52 22.90 -0.30
N GLN A 86 8.40 23.32 0.27
CA GLN A 86 8.33 24.54 1.09
C GLN A 86 8.98 24.33 2.46
N ARG A 87 8.83 23.16 3.06
CA ARG A 87 9.48 22.82 4.34
C ARG A 87 11.01 22.73 4.25
N SER A 88 11.58 22.40 3.10
CA SER A 88 13.04 22.33 2.93
C SER A 88 13.70 23.69 2.69
N HIS A 89 12.92 24.75 2.45
CA HIS A 89 13.41 26.13 2.26
C HIS A 89 13.32 26.99 3.54
N LEU A 90 12.92 26.38 4.66
CA LEU A 90 12.90 26.96 6.01
C LEU A 90 13.90 26.21 6.89
#